data_AF-R6DIH4-F1
#
_entry.id   AF-R6DIH4-F1
#
_cell.length_a   1.000
_cell.length_b   1.000
_cell.length_c   1.000
_cell.angle_alpha   90.00
_cell.angle_beta   90.00
_cell.angle_gamma   90.00
#
_symmetry.space_group_name_H-M   'P 1'
#
loop_
_entity.id
_entity.type
_entity.pdbx_description
1 polymer ?
#
loop_
_entity_poly.entity_id
_entity_poly.type
_entity_poly.pdbx_seq_one_letter_code
_entity_poly.pdbx_strand_id
1 'polypeptide(L)' 'MSEIKQFQKELDDLEAKKGKYVWDELEELITDAFEEEKISSEEFDLLMKRLMDIDCE' A
#
# COMPACT_ATOMS: atom_id res chain seq x y z
N MET A 1 11.02 5.89 10.26
CA MET A 1 10.98 4.68 9.41
C MET A 1 10.32 5.10 8.11
N SER A 2 10.81 4.67 6.95
CA SER A 2 10.25 5.11 5.66
C SER A 2 8.82 4.56 5.51
N GLU A 3 7.84 5.44 5.23
CA GLU A 3 6.41 5.09 5.09
C GLU A 3 6.20 3.95 4.09
N ILE A 4 6.98 3.91 3.01
CA ILE A 4 6.97 2.80 2.05
C ILE A 4 7.19 1.42 2.68
N LYS A 5 8.05 1.29 3.69
CA LYS A 5 8.30 0.00 4.35
C LYS A 5 7.11 -0.44 5.19
N GLN A 6 6.35 0.52 5.72
CA GLN A 6 5.12 0.23 6.43
C GLN A 6 4.07 -0.27 5.45
N PHE A 7 3.85 0.44 4.34
CA PHE A 7 2.91 0.00 3.30
C PHE A 7 3.28 -1.36 2.69
N GLN A 8 4.56 -1.61 2.41
CA GLN A 8 5.01 -2.92 1.93
C GLN A 8 4.62 -4.05 2.88
N LYS A 9 4.75 -3.83 4.18
CA LYS A 9 4.37 -4.81 5.20
C LYS A 9 2.86 -4.98 5.27
N GLU A 10 2.10 -3.88 5.25
CA GLU A 10 0.63 -3.95 5.26
C GLU A 10 0.10 -4.68 4.01
N LEU A 11 0.73 -4.49 2.85
CA LEU A 11 0.45 -5.24 1.62
C LEU A 11 0.77 -6.73 1.76
N ASP A 12 1.93 -7.08 2.35
CA ASP A 12 2.29 -8.49 2.63
C ASP A 12 1.25 -9.14 3.58
N ASP A 13 0.79 -8.40 4.59
CA ASP A 13 -0.21 -8.87 5.54
C ASP A 13 -1.60 -8.99 4.87
N LEU A 14 -1.97 -8.08 3.97
CA LEU A 14 -3.18 -8.14 3.14
C LEU A 14 -3.19 -9.39 2.25
N GLU A 15 -2.10 -9.64 1.53
CA GLU A 15 -1.90 -10.83 0.68
C GLU A 15 -2.02 -12.12 1.51
N ALA A 16 -1.42 -12.14 2.70
CA ALA A 16 -1.50 -13.26 3.63
C ALA A 16 -2.87 -13.44 4.31
N LYS A 17 -3.86 -12.56 4.03
CA LYS A 17 -5.16 -12.46 4.72
C LYS A 17 -5.01 -12.34 6.25
N LYS A 18 -3.93 -11.73 6.70
CA LYS A 18 -3.60 -11.44 8.11
C LYS A 18 -3.59 -9.94 8.42
N GLY A 19 -3.73 -9.12 7.39
CA GLY A 19 -3.80 -7.67 7.47
C GLY A 19 -5.01 -7.19 8.26
N LYS A 20 -4.82 -6.05 8.93
CA LYS A 20 -5.90 -5.35 9.61
C LYS A 20 -6.73 -4.51 8.63
N TYR A 21 -6.10 -4.06 7.56
CA TYR A 21 -6.71 -3.21 6.54
C TYR A 21 -7.26 -4.07 5.41
N VAL A 22 -8.35 -3.61 4.81
CA VAL A 22 -8.86 -4.14 3.53
C VAL A 22 -8.21 -3.40 2.36
N TRP A 23 -8.36 -3.95 1.15
CA TRP A 23 -7.79 -3.38 -0.07
C TRP A 23 -8.15 -1.89 -0.24
N ASP A 24 -9.44 -1.55 -0.12
CA ASP A 24 -9.93 -0.16 -0.24
C ASP A 24 -9.26 0.78 0.78
N GLU A 25 -9.10 0.34 2.04
CA GLU A 25 -8.47 1.15 3.09
C GLU A 25 -6.96 1.35 2.84
N LEU A 26 -6.29 0.33 2.28
CA LEU A 26 -4.87 0.41 1.93
C LEU A 26 -4.65 1.36 0.74
N GLU A 27 -5.56 1.35 -0.24
CA GLU A 27 -5.56 2.29 -1.37
C GLU A 27 -5.67 3.74 -0.89
N GLU A 28 -6.63 4.02 -0.01
CA GLU A 28 -6.82 5.36 0.58
C GLU A 28 -5.56 5.81 1.32
N LEU A 29 -4.99 4.96 2.19
CA LEU A 29 -3.80 5.31 2.96
C LEU A 29 -2.57 5.57 2.09
N ILE A 30 -2.39 4.81 1.01
CA ILE A 30 -1.28 4.99 0.07
C ILE A 30 -1.45 6.31 -0.70
N THR A 31 -2.68 6.63 -1.11
CA THR A 31 -3.01 7.88 -1.81
C THR A 31 -2.82 9.09 -0.91
N ASP A 32 -3.31 9.03 0.33
CA ASP A 32 -3.10 10.07 1.34
C ASP A 32 -1.61 10.32 1.58
N ALA A 33 -0.81 9.26 1.69
CA ALA A 33 0.64 9.40 1.89
C ALA A 33 1.34 10.03 0.68
N PHE A 34 0.84 9.80 -0.53
CA PHE A 34 1.34 10.46 -1.73
C PHE A 34 0.95 11.93 -1.78
N GLU A 35 -0.31 12.27 -1.47
CA GLU A 35 -0.79 13.65 -1.39
C GLU A 35 -0.07 14.46 -0.30
N GLU A 36 0.27 13.83 0.82
CA GLU A 36 1.05 14.42 1.91
C GLU A 36 2.57 14.48 1.61
N GLU A 37 3.00 14.14 0.39
CA GLU A 37 4.41 14.08 -0.04
C GLU A 37 5.30 13.20 0.86
N LYS A 38 4.71 12.21 1.54
CA LYS A 38 5.42 11.27 2.41
C LYS A 38 6.10 10.14 1.65
N ILE A 39 5.55 9.81 0.47
CA ILE A 39 6.12 8.88 -0.49
C ILE A 39 6.26 9.60 -1.84
N SER A 40 7.27 9.21 -2.61
CA SER A 40 7.44 9.73 -3.96
C SER A 40 6.50 9.06 -4.96
N SER A 41 6.34 9.67 -6.14
CA SER A 41 5.53 9.10 -7.23
C SER A 41 5.97 7.68 -7.61
N GLU A 42 7.29 7.42 -7.62
CA GLU A 42 7.81 6.08 -7.93
C GLU A 42 7.42 5.05 -6.86
N GLU A 43 7.41 5.46 -5.60
CA GLU A 43 7.02 4.61 -4.47
C GLU A 43 5.52 4.35 -4.46
N PHE A 44 4.71 5.38 -4.75
CA PHE A 44 3.27 5.27 -4.93
C PHE A 44 2.92 4.27 -6.04
N ASP A 45 3.53 4.43 -7.23
CA ASP A 45 3.30 3.54 -8.37
C ASP A 45 3.65 2.08 -8.04
N LEU A 46 4.75 1.86 -7.31
CA LEU A 46 5.15 0.52 -6.86
C LEU A 46 4.15 -0.10 -5.88
N LEU A 47 3.65 0.69 -4.92
CA LEU A 47 2.67 0.23 -3.93
C LEU A 47 1.31 -0.06 -4.58
N MET A 48 0.82 0.83 -5.45
CA MET A 48 -0.44 0.67 -6.17
C MET A 48 -0.42 -0.55 -7.10
N LYS A 49 0.69 -0.76 -7.82
CA LYS A 49 0.85 -1.95 -8.66
C LYS A 49 0.73 -3.23 -7.84
N ARG A 50 1.40 -3.26 -6.69
CA ARG A 50 1.38 -4.43 -5.79
C ARG A 50 0.00 -4.63 -5.15
N LEU A 51 -0.69 -3.54 -4.82
CA LEU A 51 -2.05 -3.58 -4.31
C LEU A 51 -3.03 -4.17 -5.35
N MET A 52 -2.92 -3.77 -6.62
CA MET A 52 -3.71 -4.36 -7.71
C MET A 52 -3.38 -5.84 -7.96
N ASP A 53 -2.11 -6.24 -7.84
CA ASP A 53 -1.70 -7.64 -7.98
C ASP A 53 -2.36 -8.54 -6.92
N ILE A 54 -2.59 -8.03 -5.70
CA ILE A 54 -3.20 -8.78 -4.58
C ILE A 54 -4.72 -9.02 -4.78
N ASP A 55 -5.44 -8.10 -5.42
CA ASP A 55 -6.89 -8.25 -5.69
C ASP A 55 -7.18 -9.11 -6.93
N CYS A 56 -6.14 -9.49 -7.70
CA CYS A 56 -6.30 -10.20 -8.97
C CYS A 56 -6.36 -11.75 -8.85
N GLU A 57 -6.45 -12.32 -7.64
CA GLU A 57 -6.55 -13.79 -7.40
C GLU A 57 -7.79 -14.27 -6.62
#